data_AF-A0A7J2LLP5-F1
#
_entry.id   AF-A0A7J2LLP5-F1
#
_cell.length_a   1.000
_cell.length_b   1.000
_cell.length_c   1.000
_cell.angle_alpha   90.00
_cell.angle_beta   90.00
_cell.angle_gamma   90.00
#
_symmetry.space_group_name_H-M   'P 1'
#
loop_
_entity.id
_entity.type
_entity.pdbx_description
1 polymer ?
#
loop_
_entity_poly.entity_id
_entity_poly.type
_entity_poly.pdbx_seq_one_letter_code
_entity_poly.pdbx_strand_id
1 'polypeptide(L)' 'EGNVDMLEAMKAYKEVGFDGPMIVDHTPHIVDDTRWGHRGRAYAIGYMRALIEAVNKLC' A
#
# COMPACT_ATOMS: atom_id res chain seq x y z
N GLU A 1 1.49 7.07 -9.10
CA GLU A 1 1.69 6.09 -10.18
C GLU A 1 3.15 5.68 -10.23
N GLY A 2 3.43 4.45 -10.66
CA GLY A 2 4.77 3.86 -10.71
C GLY A 2 4.79 2.64 -11.63
N ASN A 3 5.94 1.99 -11.75
CA ASN A 3 6.13 0.87 -12.68
C ASN A 3 5.61 -0.48 -12.16
N VAL A 4 5.14 -0.53 -10.90
CA VAL A 4 4.68 -1.75 -10.25
C VAL A 4 3.16 -1.80 -10.29
N ASP A 5 2.60 -2.89 -10.80
CA ASP A 5 1.20 -3.23 -10.56
C ASP A 5 1.04 -3.71 -9.12
N MET A 6 0.51 -2.84 -8.27
CA MET A 6 0.38 -3.11 -6.85
C MET A 6 -0.69 -4.18 -6.56
N LEU A 7 -1.68 -4.38 -7.42
CA LEU A 7 -2.67 -5.43 -7.23
C LEU A 7 -2.04 -6.80 -7.48
N GLU A 8 -1.27 -6.95 -8.56
CA GLU A 8 -0.54 -8.18 -8.85
C GLU A 8 0.51 -8.49 -7.77
N ALA A 9 1.22 -7.47 -7.28
CA ALA A 9 2.14 -7.64 -6.15
C ALA A 9 1.42 -8.18 -4.90
N MET A 10 0.25 -7.64 -4.56
CA MET A 10 -0.53 -8.09 -3.39
C MET A 10 -1.07 -9.52 -3.56
N LYS A 11 -1.44 -9.93 -4.78
CA LYS A 11 -1.80 -11.32 -5.07
C LYS A 11 -0.61 -12.26 -4.83
N ALA A 12 0.58 -11.89 -5.28
CA ALA A 12 1.79 -12.69 -5.08
C ALA A 12 2.10 -12.88 -3.58
N TYR A 13 1.99 -11.82 -2.76
CA TYR A 13 2.14 -11.94 -1.30
C TYR A 13 1.10 -12.87 -0.67
N LYS A 14 -0.16 -12.82 -1.12
CA LYS A 14 -1.23 -13.72 -0.66
C LYS A 14 -0.95 -15.17 -1.06
N GLU A 15 -0.52 -15.41 -2.29
CA GLU A 15 -0.25 -16.76 -2.83
C GLU A 15 0.81 -17.50 -2.03
N VAL A 16 1.86 -16.81 -1.59
CA VAL A 16 2.91 -17.41 -0.75
C VAL A 16 2.54 -17.48 0.74
N GLY A 17 1.34 -17.03 1.12
CA GLY A 17 0.85 -17.09 2.50
C GLY A 17 1.55 -16.11 3.46
N PHE A 18 2.03 -14.96 2.97
CA PHE A 18 2.67 -13.96 3.83
C PHE A 18 1.66 -13.33 4.82
N ASP A 19 1.96 -13.38 6.11
CA ASP A 19 1.12 -12.79 7.19
C ASP A 19 1.79 -11.65 7.97
N GLY A 20 3.02 -11.30 7.58
CA GLY A 20 3.84 -10.36 8.31
C GLY A 20 3.39 -8.89 8.17
N PRO A 21 4.02 -7.98 8.93
CA PRO A 21 3.72 -6.56 8.82
C PRO A 21 4.14 -6.02 7.44
N MET A 22 3.28 -5.21 6.83
CA MET A 22 3.60 -4.38 5.67
C MET A 22 3.61 -2.92 6.07
N ILE A 23 4.66 -2.19 5.66
CA ILE A 23 4.81 -0.76 5.93
C ILE A 23 4.87 0.03 4.62
N VAL A 24 4.30 1.23 4.63
CA VAL A 24 4.53 2.18 3.54
C VAL A 24 5.95 2.70 3.63
N ASP A 25 6.60 2.79 2.49
CA ASP A 25 7.94 3.35 2.38
C ASP A 25 7.88 4.86 2.07
N HIS A 26 8.54 5.30 0.99
CA HIS A 26 8.58 6.69 0.57
C HIS A 26 7.26 7.12 -0.06
N THR A 27 6.81 8.31 0.31
CA THR A 27 5.64 8.96 -0.29
C THR A 27 6.04 10.33 -0.82
N PRO A 28 5.39 10.83 -1.88
CA PRO A 28 5.66 12.17 -2.38
C PRO A 28 5.48 13.23 -1.29
N HIS A 29 6.23 14.33 -1.40
CA HIS A 29 5.98 15.50 -0.59
C HIS A 29 4.63 16.11 -0.96
N ILE A 30 3.77 16.35 0.03
CA ILE A 30 2.46 16.95 -0.15
C ILE A 30 2.48 18.39 0.39
N VAL A 31 1.89 19.33 -0.36
CA VAL A 31 1.74 20.72 0.08
C VAL A 31 0.90 20.76 1.36
N ASP A 32 1.36 21.54 2.34
CA ASP A 32 0.77 21.63 3.68
C ASP A 32 0.68 20.28 4.41
N ASP A 33 1.70 19.42 4.25
CA ASP A 33 1.88 18.22 5.06
C ASP A 33 2.88 18.47 6.20
N THR A 34 2.91 17.54 7.15
CA THR A 34 3.87 17.59 8.24
C THR A 34 5.27 17.26 7.72
N ARG A 35 6.30 17.61 8.51
CA ARG A 35 7.70 17.19 8.26
C ARG A 35 7.84 15.67 8.05
N TRP A 36 6.93 14.89 8.63
CA TRP A 36 6.94 13.42 8.55
C TRP A 36 6.09 12.85 7.40
N GLY A 37 5.42 13.70 6.61
CA GLY A 37 4.62 13.30 5.46
C GLY A 37 3.36 12.51 5.84
N HIS A 38 2.68 12.89 6.93
CA HIS A 38 1.56 12.12 7.45
C HIS A 38 0.41 11.97 6.46
N ARG A 39 0.10 13.00 5.66
CA ARG A 39 -0.99 12.94 4.67
C ARG A 39 -0.64 12.00 3.53
N GLY A 40 0.57 12.10 2.99
CA GLY A 40 1.06 11.18 1.96
C GLY A 40 1.07 9.72 2.42
N ARG A 41 1.58 9.48 3.64
CA ARG A 41 1.60 8.14 4.26
C ARG A 41 0.20 7.61 4.54
N ALA A 42 -0.70 8.44 5.07
CA ALA A 42 -2.07 8.03 5.35
C ALA A 42 -2.80 7.60 4.07
N TYR A 43 -2.61 8.33 2.96
CA TYR A 43 -3.15 7.93 1.66
C TYR A 43 -2.60 6.58 1.20
N ALA A 44 -1.27 6.40 1.24
CA ALA A 44 -0.64 5.15 0.82
C ALA A 44 -1.08 3.95 1.68
N ILE A 45 -1.21 4.13 3.00
CA ILE A 45 -1.73 3.10 3.92
C ILE A 45 -3.17 2.73 3.55
N GLY A 46 -4.03 3.73 3.30
CA GLY A 46 -5.41 3.49 2.89
C GLY A 46 -5.50 2.70 1.59
N TYR A 47 -4.69 3.06 0.59
CA TYR A 47 -4.62 2.34 -0.69
C TYR A 47 -4.15 0.89 -0.51
N MET A 48 -3.09 0.63 0.26
CA MET A 48 -2.63 -0.74 0.54
C MET A 48 -3.69 -1.56 1.26
N ARG A 49 -4.40 -0.98 2.23
CA ARG A 49 -5.51 -1.68 2.93
C ARG A 49 -6.63 -2.08 1.97
N ALA A 50 -6.99 -1.20 1.04
CA ALA A 50 -8.00 -1.50 0.03
C ALA A 50 -7.56 -2.65 -0.91
N LEU A 51 -6.28 -2.68 -1.31
CA LEU A 51 -5.74 -3.77 -2.12
C LEU A 51 -5.74 -5.11 -1.37
N ILE A 52 -5.33 -5.12 -0.09
CA ILE A 52 -5.39 -6.31 0.77
C ILE A 52 -6.83 -6.84 0.85
N GLU A 53 -7.81 -5.96 1.07
CA GLU A 53 -9.21 -6.34 1.09
C GLU A 53 -9.69 -6.89 -0.27
N ALA A 54 -9.29 -6.26 -1.37
CA ALA A 54 -9.64 -6.68 -2.72
C ALA A 54 -9.09 -8.07 -3.04
N VAL A 55 -7.80 -8.34 -2.81
CA VAL A 55 -7.21 -9.67 -3.07
C VAL A 55 -7.79 -10.75 -2.16
N ASN A 56 -8.23 -10.39 -0.96
CA ASN A 56 -8.92 -11.31 -0.05
C ASN A 56 -10.33 -11.67 -0.50
N LYS A 57 -11.03 -10.80 -1.24
CA LYS A 57 -12.39 -11.04 -1.75
C LYS A 57 -12.42 -11.67 -3.15
N LEU A 58 -11.41 -11.41 -3.99
CA LEU A 58 -11.36 -11.84 -5.38
C LEU A 58 -10.80 -13.26 -5.59
N CYS A 59 -10.08 -13.79 -4.60
CA CYS A 59 -9.35 -15.05 -4.67
C CYS A 59 -9.71 -15.97 -3.50
#